data_AF-A0AA39MLC3-F1
#
_entry.id   AF-A0AA39MLC3-F1
#
_cell.length_a   1.000
_cell.length_b   1.000
_cell.length_c   1.000
_cell.angle_alpha   90.00
_cell.angle_beta   90.00
_cell.angle_gamma   90.00
#
_symmetry.space_group_name_H-M   'P 1'
#
loop_
_entity.id
_entity.type
_entity.pdbx_description
1 polymer ?
#
loop_
_entity_poly.entity_id
_entity_poly.type
_entity_poly.pdbx_seq_one_letter_code
_entity_poly.pdbx_strand_id
1 'polypeptide(L)'
;MTPDAAAKLWDDNINRRLFDLMHSQNTTEIFGGLLAIGASLANLVPATPLGQIAHIGSSAFGGRFMDYEVPAAIELMQPEKQESLRYAGVLILKELTRNSPGYFHSHISFVFENIIVALRDQRVIVREGTAKLLAACLEIVIQRECQSPNTYLNGILTEAQAGLKMPQPEIIHGSLLMYSELLLHAGMVHSLVRGQVIVMIPSLAAYDTQTFKDNYLR
;
A
#
# COMPACT_ATOMS: atom_id res chain seq x y z
N MET A 1 -6.36 28.41 -23.71
CA MET A 1 -5.17 28.46 -22.84
C MET A 1 -4.05 27.72 -23.57
N THR A 2 -2.85 28.26 -23.64
CA THR A 2 -1.70 27.50 -24.15
C THR A 2 -1.34 26.41 -23.15
N PRO A 3 -0.87 25.22 -23.58
CA PRO A 3 -0.49 24.12 -22.69
C PRO A 3 0.49 24.57 -21.58
N ASP A 4 1.36 25.50 -21.94
CA ASP A 4 2.41 26.07 -21.08
C ASP A 4 1.85 26.90 -19.91
N ALA A 5 0.75 27.64 -20.14
CA ALA A 5 0.09 28.42 -19.09
C ALA A 5 -0.69 27.53 -18.11
N ALA A 6 -1.24 26.40 -18.60
CA ALA A 6 -1.92 25.41 -17.76
C ALA A 6 -0.94 24.63 -16.89
N ALA A 7 0.21 24.23 -17.46
CA ALA A 7 1.29 23.58 -16.71
C ALA A 7 1.82 24.48 -15.58
N LYS A 8 2.08 25.75 -15.88
CA LYS A 8 2.56 26.70 -14.88
C LYS A 8 1.55 26.97 -13.75
N LEU A 9 0.26 27.06 -14.07
CA LEU A 9 -0.81 27.20 -13.07
C LEU A 9 -0.89 25.97 -12.15
N TRP A 10 -0.66 24.78 -12.72
CA TRP A 10 -0.65 23.53 -11.97
C TRP A 10 0.54 23.46 -11.02
N ASP A 11 1.75 23.74 -11.51
CA ASP A 11 2.97 23.72 -10.70
C ASP A 11 2.99 24.79 -9.60
N ASP A 12 2.67 26.04 -9.92
CA ASP A 12 2.86 27.16 -8.99
C ASP A 12 1.80 27.20 -7.87
N ASN A 13 0.62 26.62 -8.09
CA ASN A 13 -0.53 26.85 -7.21
C ASN A 13 -1.25 25.56 -6.76
N ILE A 14 -1.47 24.62 -7.67
CA ILE A 14 -2.20 23.38 -7.34
C ILE A 14 -1.28 22.41 -6.62
N ASN A 15 -0.10 22.13 -7.17
CA ASN A 15 0.87 21.24 -6.56
C ASN A 15 1.33 21.70 -5.20
N ARG A 16 1.72 22.96 -5.11
CA ARG A 16 2.19 23.53 -3.86
C ARG A 16 1.12 23.41 -2.77
N ARG A 17 -0.15 23.68 -3.09
CA ARG A 17 -1.24 23.61 -2.12
C ARG A 17 -1.62 22.16 -1.78
N LEU A 18 -1.57 21.25 -2.74
CA LEU A 18 -1.72 19.81 -2.47
C LEU A 18 -0.61 19.31 -1.56
N PHE A 19 0.63 19.70 -1.83
CA PHE A 19 1.80 19.38 -1.04
C PHE A 19 1.66 19.91 0.39
N ASP A 20 1.26 21.18 0.56
CA ASP A 20 1.01 21.79 1.87
C ASP A 20 -0.10 21.06 2.65
N LEU A 21 -1.15 20.61 1.97
CA LEU A 21 -2.25 19.84 2.59
C LEU A 21 -1.81 18.43 3.01
N MET A 22 -1.00 17.75 2.19
CA MET A 22 -0.48 16.41 2.46
C MET A 22 0.53 16.39 3.62
N HIS A 23 1.27 17.48 3.80
CA HIS A 23 2.24 17.67 4.87
C HIS A 23 1.67 18.44 6.06
N SER A 24 0.37 18.73 6.07
CA SER A 24 -0.27 19.38 7.22
C SER A 24 -0.24 18.46 8.45
N GLN A 25 -0.20 19.05 9.64
CA GLN A 25 -0.39 18.29 10.88
C GLN A 25 -1.87 17.96 11.13
N ASN A 26 -2.78 18.55 10.35
CA ASN A 26 -4.22 18.36 10.50
C ASN A 26 -4.71 17.22 9.61
N THR A 27 -5.21 16.15 10.23
CA THR A 27 -5.76 14.97 9.56
C THR A 27 -6.83 15.32 8.52
N THR A 28 -7.70 16.29 8.78
CA THR A 28 -8.74 16.71 7.81
C THR A 28 -8.14 17.35 6.56
N GLU A 29 -7.04 18.08 6.71
CA GLU A 29 -6.31 18.68 5.58
C GLU A 29 -5.57 17.62 4.78
N ILE A 30 -4.96 16.63 5.44
CA ILE A 30 -4.32 15.49 4.76
C ILE A 30 -5.35 14.67 3.98
N PHE A 31 -6.51 14.36 4.58
CA PHE A 31 -7.60 13.68 3.87
C PHE A 31 -8.16 14.53 2.73
N GLY A 32 -8.24 15.85 2.92
CA GLY A 32 -8.61 16.79 1.86
C GLY A 32 -7.61 16.79 0.70
N GLY A 33 -6.31 16.76 1.00
CA GLY A 33 -5.22 16.60 0.05
C GLY A 33 -5.29 15.26 -0.68
N LEU A 34 -5.49 14.16 0.05
CA LEU A 34 -5.65 12.81 -0.50
C LEU A 34 -6.86 12.69 -1.43
N LEU A 35 -8.01 13.26 -1.04
CA LEU A 35 -9.20 13.32 -1.89
C LEU A 35 -8.96 14.18 -3.13
N ALA A 36 -8.23 15.28 -3.00
CA ALA A 36 -7.89 16.14 -4.13
C ALA A 36 -6.86 15.49 -5.06
N ILE A 37 -5.91 14.71 -4.53
CA ILE A 37 -5.02 13.84 -5.30
C ILE A 37 -5.84 12.76 -6.01
N GLY A 38 -6.72 12.06 -5.30
CA GLY A 38 -7.61 11.05 -5.87
C GLY A 38 -8.51 11.62 -6.97
N ALA A 39 -9.04 12.84 -6.80
CA ALA A 39 -9.87 13.51 -7.81
C ALA A 39 -9.07 14.09 -8.98
N SER A 40 -7.81 14.48 -8.75
CA SER A 40 -6.89 14.98 -9.80
C SER A 40 -6.24 13.83 -10.57
N LEU A 41 -6.21 12.61 -10.01
CA LEU A 41 -5.63 11.43 -10.65
C LEU A 41 -6.72 10.49 -11.20
N ALA A 42 -7.95 10.53 -10.69
CA ALA A 42 -9.11 9.92 -11.31
C ALA A 42 -9.46 10.71 -12.58
N ASN A 43 -9.33 10.04 -13.73
CA ASN A 43 -9.61 10.55 -15.07
C ASN A 43 -10.97 11.30 -15.18
N LEU A 44 -11.00 12.57 -14.81
CA LEU A 44 -12.01 13.51 -15.28
C LEU A 44 -11.90 13.55 -16.80
N VAL A 45 -13.04 13.46 -17.49
CA VAL A 45 -13.13 13.45 -18.95
C VAL A 45 -12.18 14.51 -19.53
N PRO A 46 -11.21 14.13 -20.40
CA PRO A 46 -10.13 15.01 -20.86
C PRO A 46 -10.62 16.23 -21.65
N ALA A 47 -11.90 16.27 -22.00
CA ALA A 47 -12.56 17.39 -22.65
C ALA A 47 -12.88 18.57 -21.70
N THR A 48 -12.76 18.37 -20.37
CA THR A 48 -12.94 19.46 -19.41
C THR A 48 -11.60 20.12 -19.09
N PRO A 49 -11.55 21.45 -18.86
CA PRO A 49 -10.33 22.15 -18.44
C PRO A 49 -9.70 21.53 -17.19
N LEU A 50 -10.53 21.03 -16.26
CA LEU A 50 -10.09 20.30 -15.08
C LEU A 50 -9.49 18.93 -15.40
N GLY A 51 -10.05 18.19 -16.37
CA GLY A 51 -9.50 16.93 -16.87
C GLY A 51 -8.15 17.08 -17.58
N GLN A 52 -7.96 18.16 -18.34
CA GLN A 52 -6.64 18.47 -18.93
C GLN A 52 -5.60 18.83 -17.85
N ILE A 53 -5.99 19.57 -16.82
CA ILE A 53 -5.12 19.91 -15.68
C ILE A 53 -4.79 18.65 -14.86
N ALA A 54 -5.77 17.78 -14.60
CA ALA A 54 -5.60 16.48 -13.96
C ALA A 54 -4.63 15.55 -14.73
N HIS A 55 -4.76 15.48 -16.06
CA HIS A 55 -3.86 14.70 -16.92
C HIS A 55 -2.42 15.27 -16.93
N ILE A 56 -2.27 16.59 -17.04
CA ILE A 56 -0.95 17.25 -16.93
C ILE A 56 -0.35 16.94 -15.55
N GLY A 57 -1.19 16.95 -14.51
CA GLY A 57 -0.75 16.69 -13.17
C GLY A 57 -0.28 15.27 -12.89
N SER A 58 -1.02 14.27 -13.40
CA SER A 58 -0.58 12.88 -13.38
C SER A 58 0.79 12.69 -14.02
N SER A 59 1.08 13.38 -15.14
CA SER A 59 2.37 13.30 -15.83
C SER A 59 3.51 14.06 -15.16
N ALA A 60 3.20 14.98 -14.25
CA ALA A 60 4.18 15.85 -13.62
C ALA A 60 4.49 15.48 -12.16
N PHE A 61 3.81 14.47 -11.60
CA PHE A 61 4.34 13.64 -10.51
C PHE A 61 5.49 12.75 -11.04
N GLY A 62 6.65 13.37 -11.28
CA GLY A 62 7.86 12.67 -11.74
C GLY A 62 8.60 11.92 -10.62
N GLY A 63 9.71 11.24 -10.96
CA GLY A 63 10.53 10.49 -9.99
C GLY A 63 10.99 11.32 -8.78
N ARG A 64 11.33 12.60 -8.97
CA ARG A 64 11.75 13.50 -7.88
C ARG A 64 10.67 13.74 -6.83
N PHE A 65 9.40 13.70 -7.23
CA PHE A 65 8.29 13.81 -6.30
C PHE A 65 8.20 12.53 -5.46
N MET A 66 8.29 11.35 -6.09
CA MET A 66 8.30 10.06 -5.38
C MET A 66 9.50 9.93 -4.43
N ASP A 67 10.68 10.42 -4.82
CA ASP A 67 11.90 10.42 -4.00
C ASP A 67 11.70 11.16 -2.65
N TYR A 68 10.78 12.13 -2.61
CA TYR A 68 10.47 12.90 -1.40
C TYR A 68 9.23 12.37 -0.68
N GLU A 69 8.16 12.10 -1.43
CA GLU A 69 6.84 11.76 -0.87
C GLU A 69 6.83 10.37 -0.24
N VAL A 70 7.56 9.39 -0.82
CA VAL A 70 7.58 8.03 -0.28
C VAL A 70 8.27 7.97 1.08
N PRO A 71 9.48 8.55 1.27
CA PRO A 71 10.07 8.66 2.60
C PRO A 71 9.24 9.46 3.60
N ALA A 72 8.63 10.57 3.18
CA ALA A 72 7.79 11.39 4.06
C ALA A 72 6.57 10.60 4.55
N ALA A 73 5.89 9.87 3.66
CA ALA A 73 4.75 9.04 4.03
C ALA A 73 5.16 7.85 4.93
N ILE A 74 6.35 7.28 4.74
CA ILE A 74 6.91 6.26 5.65
C ILE A 74 7.19 6.83 7.04
N GLU A 75 7.66 8.08 7.13
CA GLU A 75 7.83 8.76 8.42
C GLU A 75 6.50 8.94 9.16
N LEU A 76 5.41 9.21 8.42
CA LEU A 76 4.08 9.31 9.00
C LEU A 76 3.55 7.98 9.55
N MET A 77 3.95 6.85 8.96
CA MET A 77 3.56 5.50 9.40
C MET A 77 4.26 5.01 10.68
N GLN A 78 5.29 5.72 11.15
CA GLN A 78 6.06 5.31 12.32
C GLN A 78 5.21 5.27 13.61
N PRO A 79 5.45 4.33 14.53
CA PRO A 79 4.60 4.10 15.70
C PRO A 79 4.54 5.28 16.66
N GLU A 80 5.53 6.18 16.63
CA GLU A 80 5.59 7.40 17.46
C GLU A 80 4.57 8.46 17.02
N LYS A 81 4.09 8.42 15.77
CA LYS A 81 3.13 9.38 15.24
C LYS A 81 1.71 9.06 15.72
N GLN A 82 0.81 10.04 15.67
CA GLN A 82 -0.61 9.84 15.99
C GLN A 82 -1.27 8.84 15.04
N GLU A 83 -2.26 8.09 15.52
CA GLU A 83 -2.94 7.03 14.74
C GLU A 83 -3.49 7.53 13.40
N SER A 84 -4.05 8.74 13.38
CA SER A 84 -4.59 9.37 12.17
C SER A 84 -3.51 9.66 11.13
N LEU A 85 -2.32 10.07 11.59
CA LEU A 85 -1.17 10.33 10.72
C LEU A 85 -0.59 9.03 10.18
N ARG A 86 -0.51 7.99 11.02
CA ARG A 86 -0.07 6.65 10.57
C ARG A 86 -0.98 6.10 9.49
N TYR A 87 -2.29 6.19 9.70
CA TYR A 87 -3.27 5.77 8.70
C TYR A 87 -3.22 6.64 7.43
N ALA A 88 -3.02 7.95 7.57
CA ALA A 88 -2.85 8.83 6.42
C ALA A 88 -1.61 8.46 5.59
N GLY A 89 -0.46 8.21 6.21
CA GLY A 89 0.76 7.76 5.51
C GLY A 89 0.53 6.49 4.69
N VAL A 90 -0.18 5.50 5.24
CA VAL A 90 -0.57 4.28 4.53
C VAL A 90 -1.42 4.60 3.30
N LEU A 91 -2.40 5.49 3.44
CA LEU A 91 -3.28 5.88 2.33
C LEU A 91 -2.54 6.65 1.24
N ILE A 92 -1.65 7.57 1.62
CA ILE A 92 -0.81 8.33 0.69
C ILE A 92 -0.01 7.36 -0.17
N LEU A 93 0.74 6.44 0.45
CA LEU A 93 1.49 5.42 -0.29
C LEU A 93 0.59 4.61 -1.19
N LYS A 94 -0.58 4.16 -0.70
CA LYS A 94 -1.49 3.33 -1.49
C LYS A 94 -2.00 4.07 -2.73
N GLU A 95 -2.34 5.34 -2.63
CA GLU A 95 -2.75 6.15 -3.78
C GLU A 95 -1.57 6.40 -4.74
N LEU A 96 -0.35 6.62 -4.24
CA LEU A 96 0.84 6.76 -5.08
C LEU A 96 1.13 5.48 -5.88
N THR A 97 1.04 4.33 -5.23
CA THR A 97 1.23 3.00 -5.84
C THR A 97 0.26 2.76 -6.99
N ARG A 98 -1.03 3.14 -6.82
CA ARG A 98 -2.07 2.90 -7.83
C ARG A 98 -1.99 3.85 -9.02
N ASN A 99 -1.67 5.12 -8.78
CA ASN A 99 -1.72 6.14 -9.81
C ASN A 99 -0.45 6.18 -10.66
N SER A 100 0.71 5.95 -10.04
CA SER A 100 2.02 6.06 -10.69
C SER A 100 2.91 4.83 -10.43
N PRO A 101 2.47 3.62 -10.79
CA PRO A 101 3.21 2.38 -10.53
C PRO A 101 4.59 2.37 -11.20
N GLY A 102 4.75 3.16 -12.27
CA GLY A 102 5.98 3.23 -13.03
C GLY A 102 7.16 3.81 -12.26
N TYR A 103 6.92 4.90 -11.52
CA TYR A 103 7.91 5.58 -10.68
C TYR A 103 7.98 4.96 -9.28
N PHE A 104 6.87 4.42 -8.78
CA PHE A 104 6.84 3.82 -7.44
C PHE A 104 7.73 2.58 -7.32
N HIS A 105 7.92 1.83 -8.41
CA HIS A 105 8.70 0.59 -8.42
C HIS A 105 10.11 0.72 -7.86
N SER A 106 10.82 1.84 -8.08
CA SER A 106 12.17 2.05 -7.53
C SER A 106 12.19 2.15 -6.00
N HIS A 107 11.05 2.41 -5.36
CA HIS A 107 10.93 2.58 -3.91
C HIS A 107 10.25 1.40 -3.21
N ILE A 108 9.82 0.38 -3.96
CA ILE A 108 9.08 -0.78 -3.41
C ILE A 108 9.89 -1.49 -2.32
N SER A 109 11.21 -1.65 -2.50
CA SER A 109 12.07 -2.28 -1.49
C SER A 109 12.03 -1.53 -0.15
N PHE A 110 12.12 -0.20 -0.20
CA PHE A 110 12.08 0.65 0.98
C PHE A 110 10.71 0.63 1.68
N VAL A 111 9.63 0.57 0.90
CA VAL A 111 8.27 0.41 1.42
C VAL A 111 8.11 -0.95 2.10
N PHE A 112 8.59 -2.04 1.51
CA PHE A 112 8.50 -3.38 2.09
C PHE A 112 9.25 -3.52 3.42
N GLU A 113 10.39 -2.85 3.58
CA GLU A 113 11.13 -2.87 4.85
C GLU A 113 10.33 -2.22 5.99
N ASN A 114 9.51 -1.22 5.67
CA ASN A 114 8.74 -0.46 6.66
C ASN A 114 7.29 -0.94 6.83
N ILE A 115 6.75 -1.70 5.87
CA ILE A 115 5.34 -2.13 5.88
C ILE A 115 5.00 -3.08 7.04
N ILE A 116 5.98 -3.87 7.50
CA ILE A 116 5.81 -4.83 8.60
C ILE A 116 5.48 -4.11 9.91
N VAL A 117 6.05 -2.91 10.14
CA VAL A 117 5.78 -2.10 11.32
C VAL A 117 4.30 -1.68 11.35
N ALA A 118 3.78 -1.18 10.23
CA ALA A 118 2.38 -0.75 10.10
C ALA A 118 1.38 -1.93 10.09
N LEU A 119 1.78 -3.11 9.62
CA LEU A 119 0.98 -4.34 9.71
C LEU A 119 0.85 -4.88 11.14
N ARG A 120 1.79 -4.53 12.03
CA ARG A 120 1.76 -4.89 13.45
C ARG A 120 1.22 -3.76 14.33
N ASP A 121 0.61 -2.72 13.75
CA ASP A 121 0.01 -1.61 14.49
C ASP A 121 -1.09 -2.08 15.44
N GLN A 122 -1.28 -1.41 16.58
CA GLN A 122 -2.34 -1.71 17.53
C GLN A 122 -3.75 -1.53 16.92
N ARG A 123 -3.91 -0.60 15.97
CA ARG A 123 -5.19 -0.26 15.34
C ARG A 123 -5.45 -1.11 14.10
N VAL A 124 -6.62 -1.77 14.11
CA VAL A 124 -7.10 -2.60 13.00
C VAL A 124 -7.15 -1.84 11.67
N ILE A 125 -7.63 -0.59 11.68
CA ILE A 125 -7.77 0.23 10.46
C ILE A 125 -6.43 0.48 9.77
N VAL A 126 -5.35 0.68 10.54
CA VAL A 126 -3.99 0.84 10.00
C VAL A 126 -3.52 -0.47 9.41
N ARG A 127 -3.72 -1.60 10.12
CA ARG A 127 -3.34 -2.93 9.62
C ARG A 127 -4.05 -3.29 8.30
N GLU A 128 -5.36 -3.09 8.23
CA GLU A 128 -6.14 -3.36 7.01
C GLU A 128 -5.79 -2.43 5.85
N GLY A 129 -5.58 -1.14 6.14
CA GLY A 129 -5.09 -0.20 5.14
C GLY A 129 -3.73 -0.61 4.58
N THR A 130 -2.85 -1.09 5.47
CA THR A 130 -1.50 -1.52 5.12
C THR A 130 -1.52 -2.80 4.31
N ALA A 131 -2.43 -3.73 4.60
CA ALA A 131 -2.66 -4.91 3.77
C ALA A 131 -3.07 -4.52 2.33
N LYS A 132 -3.97 -3.54 2.17
CA LYS A 132 -4.34 -3.02 0.83
C LYS A 132 -3.18 -2.32 0.12
N LEU A 133 -2.28 -1.66 0.86
CA LEU A 133 -1.04 -1.12 0.30
C LEU A 133 -0.12 -2.26 -0.16
N LEU A 134 0.06 -3.31 0.66
CA LEU A 134 0.83 -4.49 0.33
C LEU A 134 0.31 -5.14 -0.96
N ALA A 135 -1.00 -5.33 -1.07
CA ALA A 135 -1.68 -5.81 -2.28
C ALA A 135 -1.29 -5.01 -3.53
N ALA A 136 -1.42 -3.68 -3.47
CA ALA A 136 -1.07 -2.79 -4.58
C ALA A 136 0.44 -2.89 -4.95
N CYS A 137 1.33 -3.02 -3.96
CA CYS A 137 2.75 -3.22 -4.22
C CYS A 137 3.03 -4.57 -4.90
N LEU A 138 2.37 -5.64 -4.45
CA LEU A 138 2.50 -6.97 -5.03
C LEU A 138 2.03 -6.99 -6.50
N GLU A 139 0.94 -6.31 -6.82
CA GLU A 139 0.46 -6.18 -8.21
C GLU A 139 1.52 -5.58 -9.13
N ILE A 140 2.21 -4.51 -8.70
CA ILE A 140 3.29 -3.90 -9.49
C ILE A 140 4.44 -4.89 -9.70
N VAL A 141 4.86 -5.57 -8.62
CA VAL A 141 5.97 -6.54 -8.68
C VAL A 141 5.62 -7.68 -9.63
N ILE A 142 4.41 -8.24 -9.53
CA ILE A 142 3.96 -9.34 -10.39
C ILE A 142 3.89 -8.90 -11.86
N GLN A 143 3.41 -7.69 -12.13
CA GLN A 143 3.33 -7.17 -13.50
C GLN A 143 4.70 -6.91 -14.13
N ARG A 144 5.72 -6.56 -13.33
CA ARG A 144 7.06 -6.21 -13.84
C ARG A 144 8.08 -7.34 -13.78
N GLU A 145 8.01 -8.23 -12.79
CA GLU A 145 9.02 -9.24 -12.49
C GLU A 145 8.53 -10.68 -12.76
N CYS A 146 8.07 -10.95 -13.99
CA CYS A 146 7.75 -12.33 -14.42
C CYS A 146 8.98 -13.29 -14.43
N GLN A 147 10.21 -12.82 -14.19
CA GLN A 147 11.44 -13.58 -14.45
C GLN A 147 12.49 -13.64 -13.34
N SER A 148 12.27 -13.06 -12.16
CA SER A 148 13.22 -13.14 -11.03
C SER A 148 12.61 -13.77 -9.78
N PRO A 149 13.31 -14.71 -9.10
CA PRO A 149 12.88 -15.23 -7.81
C PRO A 149 12.83 -14.06 -6.81
N ASN A 150 11.62 -13.75 -6.39
CA ASN A 150 11.31 -12.52 -5.68
C ASN A 150 11.77 -12.60 -4.22
N THR A 151 12.99 -12.13 -3.93
CA THR A 151 13.58 -12.13 -2.58
C THR A 151 12.67 -11.45 -1.55
N TYR A 152 11.91 -10.43 -1.96
CA TYR A 152 10.96 -9.71 -1.10
C TYR A 152 9.82 -10.59 -0.61
N LEU A 153 9.24 -11.42 -1.49
CA LEU A 153 8.14 -12.32 -1.13
C LEU A 153 8.56 -13.35 -0.09
N ASN A 154 9.76 -13.90 -0.22
CA ASN A 154 10.31 -14.84 0.75
C ASN A 154 10.56 -14.17 2.12
N GLY A 155 11.00 -12.91 2.12
CA GLY A 155 11.15 -12.12 3.34
C GLY A 155 9.81 -11.89 4.05
N ILE A 156 8.79 -11.43 3.33
CA ILE A 156 7.45 -11.17 3.88
C ILE A 156 6.80 -12.47 4.37
N LEU A 157 6.94 -13.57 3.63
CA LEU A 157 6.46 -14.89 4.07
C LEU A 157 7.13 -15.33 5.38
N THR A 158 8.44 -15.14 5.50
CA THR A 158 9.19 -15.50 6.71
C THR A 158 8.73 -14.67 7.90
N GLU A 159 8.53 -13.36 7.72
CA GLU A 159 8.00 -12.46 8.75
C GLU A 159 6.56 -12.79 9.15
N ALA A 160 5.72 -13.17 8.18
CA ALA A 160 4.35 -13.60 8.44
C ALA A 160 4.32 -14.90 9.27
N GLN A 161 5.16 -15.88 8.93
CA GLN A 161 5.35 -17.12 9.69
C GLN A 161 5.83 -16.87 11.12
N ALA A 162 6.81 -15.98 11.29
CA ALA A 162 7.34 -15.63 12.59
C ALA A 162 6.24 -14.99 13.46
N GLY A 163 5.44 -14.07 12.89
CA GLY A 163 4.38 -13.38 13.61
C GLY A 163 3.23 -14.28 14.06
N LEU A 164 2.92 -15.37 13.35
CA LEU A 164 1.89 -16.33 13.79
C LEU A 164 2.28 -17.11 15.06
N LYS A 165 3.58 -17.21 15.35
CA LYS A 165 4.09 -17.88 16.56
C LYS A 165 4.09 -16.95 17.78
N MET A 166 3.78 -15.68 17.59
CA MET A 166 3.78 -14.68 18.65
C MET A 166 2.43 -14.64 19.38
N PRO A 167 2.39 -14.39 20.69
CA PRO A 167 1.15 -14.38 21.47
C PRO A 167 0.28 -13.12 21.27
N GLN A 168 0.82 -12.07 20.65
CA GLN A 168 0.13 -10.79 20.47
C GLN A 168 -0.94 -10.87 19.37
N PRO A 169 -2.23 -10.57 19.65
CA PRO A 169 -3.30 -10.66 18.67
C PRO A 169 -3.13 -9.67 17.50
N GLU A 170 -2.52 -8.51 17.72
CA GLU A 170 -2.20 -7.53 16.70
C GLU A 170 -1.21 -8.06 15.65
N ILE A 171 -0.19 -8.80 16.11
CA ILE A 171 0.82 -9.41 15.26
C ILE A 171 0.21 -10.59 14.50
N ILE A 172 -0.58 -11.43 15.18
CA ILE A 172 -1.29 -12.55 14.54
C ILE A 172 -2.22 -12.03 13.45
N HIS A 173 -3.03 -11.01 13.73
CA HIS A 173 -3.93 -10.41 12.76
C HIS A 173 -3.16 -9.81 11.57
N GLY A 174 -2.08 -9.07 11.82
CA GLY A 174 -1.21 -8.54 10.77
C GLY A 174 -0.61 -9.64 9.89
N SER A 175 -0.14 -10.73 10.49
CA SER A 175 0.38 -11.89 9.78
C SER A 175 -0.68 -12.60 8.92
N LEU A 176 -1.90 -12.75 9.43
CA LEU A 176 -3.01 -13.34 8.65
C LEU A 176 -3.37 -12.46 7.45
N LEU A 177 -3.38 -11.13 7.61
CA LEU A 177 -3.58 -10.21 6.49
C LEU A 177 -2.47 -10.34 5.45
N MET A 178 -1.20 -10.39 5.86
CA MET A 178 -0.08 -10.63 4.94
C MET A 178 -0.29 -11.93 4.14
N TYR A 179 -0.68 -13.02 4.80
CA TYR A 179 -0.99 -14.27 4.12
C TYR A 179 -2.14 -14.14 3.15
N SER A 180 -3.21 -13.44 3.52
CA SER A 180 -4.36 -13.21 2.64
C SER A 180 -3.94 -12.50 1.36
N GLU A 181 -3.22 -11.39 1.47
CA GLU A 181 -2.78 -10.62 0.30
C GLU A 181 -1.75 -11.38 -0.53
N LEU A 182 -0.82 -12.05 0.13
CA LEU A 182 0.12 -12.93 -0.56
C LEU A 182 -0.65 -14.00 -1.32
N LEU A 183 -1.58 -14.74 -0.71
CA LEU A 183 -2.38 -15.78 -1.38
C LEU A 183 -3.20 -15.25 -2.56
N LEU A 184 -3.84 -14.09 -2.41
CA LEU A 184 -4.67 -13.47 -3.45
C LEU A 184 -3.86 -13.04 -4.67
N HIS A 185 -2.69 -12.45 -4.44
CA HIS A 185 -1.82 -11.99 -5.52
C HIS A 185 -0.81 -13.09 -5.97
N ALA A 186 -0.61 -14.14 -5.19
CA ALA A 186 0.29 -15.27 -5.45
C ALA A 186 -0.28 -16.36 -6.37
N GLY A 187 -1.11 -16.00 -7.35
CA GLY A 187 -1.40 -16.91 -8.47
C GLY A 187 -0.13 -17.50 -9.12
N MET A 188 1.05 -16.87 -8.91
CA MET A 188 2.38 -17.36 -9.32
C MET A 188 3.20 -18.07 -8.23
N VAL A 189 2.84 -18.01 -6.94
CA VAL A 189 3.55 -18.69 -5.82
C VAL A 189 2.84 -19.96 -5.36
N HIS A 190 2.01 -20.53 -6.24
CA HIS A 190 1.15 -21.67 -5.98
C HIS A 190 1.91 -22.95 -5.56
N SER A 191 3.20 -23.08 -5.90
CA SER A 191 4.04 -24.20 -5.46
C SER A 191 4.58 -24.05 -4.03
N LEU A 192 5.00 -22.84 -3.64
CA LEU A 192 5.57 -22.57 -2.31
C LEU A 192 4.46 -22.46 -1.25
N VAL A 193 3.37 -21.77 -1.60
CA VAL A 193 2.28 -21.51 -0.66
C VAL A 193 1.39 -22.74 -0.47
N ARG A 194 1.20 -23.59 -1.48
CA ARG A 194 0.47 -24.87 -1.31
C ARG A 194 1.17 -25.81 -0.33
N GLY A 195 2.51 -25.87 -0.36
CA GLY A 195 3.29 -26.63 0.62
C GLY A 195 3.15 -26.09 2.04
N GLN A 196 3.08 -24.76 2.20
CA GLN A 196 3.00 -24.12 3.52
C GLN A 196 1.58 -24.02 4.08
N VAL A 197 0.56 -23.87 3.23
CA VAL A 197 -0.86 -24.00 3.62
C VAL A 197 -1.11 -25.41 4.17
N ILE A 198 -0.54 -26.46 3.58
CA ILE A 198 -0.59 -27.83 4.13
C ILE A 198 0.02 -27.89 5.54
N VAL A 199 1.08 -27.12 5.82
CA VAL A 199 1.73 -27.08 7.15
C VAL A 199 0.93 -26.24 8.16
N MET A 200 0.13 -25.27 7.72
CA MET A 200 -0.74 -24.47 8.60
C MET A 200 -2.12 -25.11 8.86
N ILE A 201 -2.55 -26.07 8.03
CA ILE A 201 -3.81 -26.81 8.23
C ILE A 201 -3.90 -27.42 9.65
N PRO A 202 -2.88 -28.09 10.21
CA PRO A 202 -2.93 -28.61 11.57
C PRO A 202 -3.09 -27.52 12.64
N SER A 203 -2.46 -26.35 12.47
CA SER A 203 -2.56 -25.23 13.41
C SER A 203 -3.94 -24.56 13.37
N LEU A 204 -4.52 -24.43 12.17
CA LEU A 204 -5.88 -23.92 11.98
C LEU A 204 -6.94 -24.92 12.48
N ALA A 205 -6.74 -26.22 12.24
CA ALA A 205 -7.60 -27.29 12.76
C ALA A 205 -7.54 -27.44 14.29
N ALA A 206 -6.42 -27.04 14.91
CA ALA A 206 -6.29 -26.99 16.36
C ALA A 206 -6.99 -25.76 16.99
N TYR A 207 -7.12 -24.66 16.24
CA TYR A 207 -7.76 -23.43 16.72
C TYR A 207 -9.30 -23.50 16.64
N ASP A 208 -9.84 -24.11 15.58
CA ASP A 208 -11.28 -24.39 15.46
C ASP A 208 -11.54 -25.72 14.74
N THR A 209 -11.58 -26.79 15.53
CA THR A 209 -11.71 -28.17 15.02
C THR A 209 -13.08 -28.45 14.42
N GLN A 210 -14.14 -27.73 14.83
CA GLN A 210 -15.51 -27.97 14.36
C GLN A 210 -15.72 -27.39 12.96
N THR A 211 -15.41 -26.10 12.78
CA THR A 211 -15.56 -25.41 11.50
C THR A 211 -14.66 -26.00 10.41
N PHE A 212 -13.49 -26.52 10.79
CA PHE A 212 -12.58 -27.20 9.87
C PHE A 212 -13.13 -28.54 9.38
N LYS A 213 -13.71 -29.36 10.28
CA LYS A 213 -14.31 -30.65 9.93
C LYS A 213 -15.48 -30.49 8.97
N ASP A 214 -16.35 -29.51 9.21
CA ASP A 214 -17.56 -29.31 8.42
C ASP A 214 -17.28 -28.82 6.98
N ASN A 215 -16.20 -28.07 6.78
CA ASN A 215 -15.87 -27.48 5.48
C ASN A 215 -14.82 -28.26 4.66
N TYR A 216 -13.91 -29.01 5.29
CA TYR A 216 -12.73 -29.58 4.59
C TYR A 216 -12.61 -31.12 4.66
N LEU A 217 -13.43 -31.81 5.45
CA LEU A 217 -13.37 -33.28 5.64
C LEU A 217 -14.63 -34.03 5.15
N ARG A 218 -15.36 -33.49 4.17
CA ARG A 218 -16.44 -34.22 3.49
C ARG A 218 -15.93 -35.11 2.37
#